data_AF-A0A1H7TXR7-F1
#
_entry.id   AF-A0A1H7TXR7-F1
#
_cell.length_a   1.000
_cell.length_b   1.000
_cell.length_c   1.000
_cell.angle_alpha   90.00
_cell.angle_beta   90.00
_cell.angle_gamma   90.00
#
_symmetry.space_group_name_H-M   'P 1'
#
loop_
_entity.id
_entity.type
_entity.pdbx_description
1 polymer ?
#
loop_
_entity_poly.entity_id
_entity_poly.type
_entity_poly.pdbx_seq_one_letter_code
_entity_poly.pdbx_strand_id
1 'polypeptide(L)'
;MDTFLEQINELQELQKDLVSIHPLFAEYYPVVVAFESLLYIYDYSSQTQQYEWVKTVPDDLNIPDECLAAFPVHHMGGRMCAVVTDAVFQNFEQKIYLFHEFVHCYVYEQYTDMGDRLEIKRKMEQIKRVTWELDYEFPYDNEMVVQRITSLLSALKSKDLLQVKEARVALFSSLSEEQGEYFNWLEWNEGYARYLENRIREKFGLEINHMGDTAPFNRLVFYECGSEYINLLVNEQPDLHTDLEQLFERIQTERVQG
;
A
#
# COMPACT_ATOMS: atom_id res chain seq x y z
N MET A 1 13.39 -2.70 -29.31
CA MET A 1 12.55 -1.49 -29.36
C MET A 1 11.97 -1.41 -27.97
N ASP A 2 12.34 -0.40 -27.21
CA ASP A 2 12.08 -0.37 -25.77
C ASP A 2 10.68 0.20 -25.53
N THR A 3 9.69 -0.69 -25.57
CA THR A 3 8.25 -0.39 -25.68
C THR A 3 7.73 0.61 -24.64
N PHE A 4 8.29 0.61 -23.43
CA PHE A 4 7.82 1.43 -22.30
C PHE A 4 8.90 2.33 -21.68
N LEU A 5 10.11 2.38 -22.26
CA LEU A 5 11.25 3.07 -21.63
C LEU A 5 11.04 4.58 -21.50
N GLU A 6 10.42 5.20 -22.50
CA GLU A 6 10.11 6.64 -22.46
C GLU A 6 9.13 6.95 -21.33
N GLN A 7 8.05 6.17 -21.21
CA GLN A 7 7.04 6.32 -20.17
C GLN A 7 7.60 6.09 -18.76
N ILE A 8 8.55 5.15 -18.62
CA ILE A 8 9.24 4.88 -17.34
C ILE A 8 10.20 6.01 -16.98
N ASN A 9 10.93 6.56 -17.94
CA ASN A 9 11.78 7.71 -17.67
C ASN A 9 10.96 8.99 -17.38
N GLU A 10 9.78 9.15 -17.97
CA GLU A 10 8.83 10.20 -17.56
C GLU A 10 8.42 10.06 -16.09
N LEU A 11 8.15 8.83 -15.62
CA LEU A 11 7.84 8.56 -14.21
C LEU A 11 9.01 8.90 -13.30
N GLN A 12 10.23 8.60 -13.71
CA GLN A 12 11.42 8.95 -12.93
C GLN A 12 11.55 10.47 -12.75
N GLU A 13 11.28 11.27 -13.77
CA GLU A 13 11.29 12.73 -13.62
C GLU A 13 10.23 13.20 -12.62
N LEU A 14 9.03 12.62 -12.65
CA LEU A 14 7.99 12.89 -11.66
C LEU A 14 8.43 12.48 -10.26
N GLN A 15 9.08 11.33 -10.11
CA GLN A 15 9.54 10.80 -8.84
C GLN A 15 10.51 11.75 -8.12
N LYS A 16 11.39 12.44 -8.86
CA LYS A 16 12.33 13.41 -8.28
C LYS A 16 11.61 14.51 -7.51
N ASP A 17 10.44 14.96 -8.01
CA ASP A 17 9.62 15.96 -7.33
C ASP A 17 8.91 15.40 -6.08
N LEU A 18 8.76 14.08 -5.96
CA LEU A 18 8.11 13.42 -4.83
C LEU A 18 9.01 13.29 -3.60
N VAL A 19 10.33 13.45 -3.75
CA VAL A 19 11.27 13.48 -2.62
C VAL A 19 10.90 14.59 -1.61
N SER A 20 10.28 15.68 -2.09
CA SER A 20 9.77 16.75 -1.21
C SER A 20 8.56 16.31 -0.36
N ILE A 21 7.86 15.25 -0.75
CA ILE A 21 6.76 14.66 0.00
C ILE A 21 7.33 13.69 1.02
N HIS A 22 8.14 12.72 0.59
CA HIS A 22 8.71 11.71 1.48
C HIS A 22 10.08 11.24 0.96
N PRO A 23 11.09 11.02 1.83
CA PRO A 23 12.44 10.63 1.41
C PRO A 23 12.52 9.28 0.67
N LEU A 24 11.59 8.35 0.90
CA LEU A 24 11.55 7.06 0.18
C LEU A 24 11.52 7.20 -1.34
N PHE A 25 11.00 8.31 -1.87
CA PHE A 25 10.97 8.54 -3.32
C PHE A 25 12.36 8.86 -3.90
N ALA A 26 13.42 8.94 -3.08
CA ALA A 26 14.80 8.94 -3.55
C ALA A 26 15.30 7.54 -3.94
N GLU A 27 14.61 6.48 -3.50
CA GLU A 27 14.93 5.09 -3.82
C GLU A 27 14.26 4.67 -5.13
N TYR A 28 14.95 3.85 -5.92
CA TYR A 28 14.46 3.38 -7.22
C TYR A 28 14.29 1.86 -7.23
N TYR A 29 13.16 1.41 -7.75
CA TYR A 29 12.83 -0.02 -7.83
C TYR A 29 12.69 -0.48 -9.28
N PRO A 30 13.01 -1.74 -9.59
CA PRO A 30 12.73 -2.30 -10.90
C PRO A 30 11.24 -2.23 -11.23
N VAL A 31 10.94 -1.92 -12.49
CA VAL A 31 9.58 -1.90 -13.02
C VAL A 31 9.42 -3.02 -14.03
N VAL A 32 8.43 -3.88 -13.83
CA VAL A 32 8.05 -4.95 -14.74
C VAL A 32 6.71 -4.61 -15.37
N VAL A 33 6.70 -4.45 -16.69
CA VAL A 33 5.48 -4.17 -17.46
C VAL A 33 5.05 -5.45 -18.17
N ALA A 34 3.90 -6.00 -17.79
CA ALA A 34 3.25 -7.10 -18.46
C ALA A 34 2.44 -6.59 -19.66
N PHE A 35 2.76 -7.08 -20.86
CA PHE A 35 2.09 -6.67 -22.10
C PHE A 35 2.23 -7.76 -23.17
N GLU A 36 1.12 -8.10 -23.84
CA GLU A 36 1.07 -9.10 -24.94
C GLU A 36 1.83 -10.42 -24.61
N SER A 37 1.57 -11.00 -23.43
CA SER A 37 2.20 -12.23 -22.92
C SER A 37 3.72 -12.15 -22.70
N LEU A 38 4.27 -10.94 -22.61
CA LEU A 38 5.67 -10.68 -22.29
C LEU A 38 5.79 -9.82 -21.03
N LEU A 39 6.89 -9.98 -20.33
CA LEU A 39 7.33 -9.12 -19.23
C LEU A 39 8.51 -8.28 -19.71
N TYR A 40 8.31 -6.97 -19.78
CA TYR A 40 9.34 -5.99 -20.09
C TYR A 40 9.92 -5.47 -18.78
N ILE A 41 11.20 -5.71 -18.54
CA ILE A 41 11.83 -5.42 -17.25
C ILE A 41 12.80 -4.25 -17.41
N TYR A 42 12.63 -3.26 -16.55
CA TYR A 42 13.42 -2.05 -16.49
C TYR A 42 13.99 -1.87 -15.08
N ASP A 43 15.20 -1.32 -14.99
CA ASP A 43 15.85 -1.06 -13.71
C ASP A 43 16.62 0.25 -13.77
N TYR A 44 16.80 0.87 -12.61
CA TYR A 44 17.47 2.15 -12.52
C TYR A 44 18.99 1.97 -12.53
N SER A 45 19.66 2.65 -13.46
CA SER A 45 21.11 2.63 -13.57
C SER A 45 21.71 3.85 -12.87
N SER A 46 22.47 3.61 -11.80
CA SER A 46 23.21 4.67 -11.10
C SER A 46 24.30 5.31 -11.96
N GLN A 47 24.74 4.64 -13.03
CA GLN A 47 25.77 5.15 -13.95
C GLN A 47 25.19 6.19 -14.92
N THR A 48 24.00 5.93 -15.46
CA THR A 48 23.34 6.83 -16.42
C THR A 48 22.31 7.74 -15.76
N GLN A 49 21.99 7.50 -14.48
CA GLN A 49 20.98 8.22 -13.70
C GLN A 49 19.58 8.17 -14.35
N GLN A 50 19.27 7.04 -14.99
CA GLN A 50 17.99 6.80 -15.64
C GLN A 50 17.60 5.33 -15.62
N TYR A 51 16.33 5.03 -15.89
CA TYR A 51 15.92 3.65 -16.14
C TYR A 51 16.50 3.15 -17.46
N GLU A 52 16.85 1.88 -17.47
CA GLU A 52 17.33 1.15 -18.64
C GLU A 52 16.51 -0.12 -18.81
N TRP A 53 16.32 -0.53 -20.07
CA TRP A 53 15.80 -1.86 -20.36
C TRP A 53 16.82 -2.91 -19.94
N VAL A 54 16.39 -3.86 -19.11
CA VAL A 54 17.22 -4.98 -18.64
C VAL A 54 17.06 -6.17 -19.57
N LYS A 55 15.81 -6.61 -19.76
CA LYS A 55 15.44 -7.75 -20.61
C LYS A 55 13.93 -7.83 -20.85
N THR A 56 13.56 -8.65 -21.82
CA THR A 56 12.18 -9.08 -22.04
C THR A 56 12.11 -10.60 -21.98
N VAL A 57 11.11 -11.13 -21.29
CA VAL A 57 10.89 -12.57 -21.11
C VAL A 57 9.41 -12.90 -21.35
N PRO A 58 9.05 -14.16 -21.64
CA PRO A 58 7.65 -14.60 -21.61
C PRO A 58 7.03 -14.35 -20.23
N ASP A 59 5.74 -14.03 -20.20
CA ASP A 59 4.99 -13.98 -18.95
C ASP A 59 4.77 -15.40 -18.39
N ASP A 60 5.66 -15.79 -17.47
CA ASP A 60 5.58 -17.01 -16.67
C ASP A 60 5.03 -16.75 -15.26
N LEU A 61 4.69 -15.50 -14.94
CA LEU A 61 4.09 -15.08 -13.68
C LEU A 61 2.55 -15.09 -13.76
N ASN A 62 1.98 -15.11 -14.97
CA ASN A 62 0.55 -15.01 -15.24
C ASN A 62 -0.04 -13.72 -14.66
N ILE A 63 0.56 -12.59 -15.04
CA ILE A 63 0.14 -11.28 -14.54
C ILE A 63 -1.30 -11.02 -15.01
N PRO A 64 -2.25 -10.76 -14.10
CA PRO A 64 -3.62 -10.49 -14.49
C PRO A 64 -3.73 -9.15 -15.24
N ASP A 65 -4.79 -9.01 -16.04
CA ASP A 65 -5.14 -7.72 -16.63
C ASP A 65 -5.29 -6.65 -15.53
N GLU A 66 -4.91 -5.41 -15.85
CA GLU A 66 -4.95 -4.28 -14.92
C GLU A 66 -4.17 -4.50 -13.60
N CYS A 67 -3.19 -5.42 -13.60
CA CYS A 67 -2.31 -5.61 -12.45
C CYS A 67 -1.58 -4.31 -12.09
N LEU A 68 -1.61 -4.03 -10.79
CA LEU A 68 -0.81 -3.04 -10.11
C LEU A 68 -0.45 -3.68 -8.76
N ALA A 69 0.79 -4.10 -8.61
CA ALA A 69 1.26 -4.80 -7.42
C ALA A 69 2.77 -4.67 -7.24
N ALA A 70 3.26 -4.95 -6.04
CA ALA A 70 4.68 -5.03 -5.74
C ALA A 70 4.99 -6.41 -5.15
N PHE A 71 5.89 -7.15 -5.79
CA PHE A 71 6.32 -8.46 -5.28
C PHE A 71 7.70 -8.89 -5.80
N PRO A 72 8.36 -9.87 -5.15
CA PRO A 72 9.63 -10.41 -5.61
C PRO A 72 9.52 -11.11 -6.97
N VAL A 73 10.37 -10.72 -7.93
CA VAL A 73 10.39 -11.32 -9.28
C VAL A 73 11.64 -12.19 -9.48
N HIS A 74 11.44 -13.48 -9.80
CA HIS A 74 12.54 -14.44 -9.98
C HIS A 74 13.48 -14.07 -11.14
N HIS A 75 12.95 -13.45 -12.19
CA HIS A 75 13.77 -12.91 -13.29
C HIS A 75 14.74 -11.83 -12.83
N MET A 76 14.50 -11.19 -11.69
CA MET A 76 15.37 -10.18 -11.07
C MET A 76 16.11 -10.73 -9.85
N GLY A 77 16.30 -12.05 -9.77
CA GLY A 77 16.99 -12.70 -8.65
C GLY A 77 16.21 -12.62 -7.33
N GLY A 78 14.88 -12.48 -7.40
CA GLY A 78 14.02 -12.33 -6.23
C GLY A 78 14.01 -10.92 -5.64
N ARG A 79 14.51 -9.91 -6.38
CA ARG A 79 14.34 -8.50 -5.98
C ARG A 79 12.88 -8.09 -6.03
N MET A 80 12.48 -7.24 -5.09
CA MET A 80 11.17 -6.60 -5.08
C MET A 80 11.05 -5.71 -6.32
N CYS A 81 9.93 -5.83 -7.03
CA CYS A 81 9.66 -5.07 -8.24
C CYS A 81 8.25 -4.49 -8.19
N ALA A 82 8.06 -3.31 -8.75
CA ALA A 82 6.73 -2.82 -9.10
C ALA A 82 6.30 -3.50 -10.41
N VAL A 83 5.22 -4.26 -10.36
CA VAL A 83 4.69 -5.06 -11.46
C VAL A 83 3.36 -4.49 -11.90
N VAL A 84 3.29 -4.11 -13.17
CA VAL A 84 2.18 -3.36 -13.74
C VAL A 84 1.82 -3.87 -15.13
N THR A 85 0.63 -3.54 -15.63
CA THR A 85 0.31 -3.62 -17.06
C THR A 85 0.51 -2.27 -17.76
N ASP A 86 0.36 -2.23 -19.08
CA ASP A 86 0.44 -0.98 -19.85
C ASP A 86 -0.65 0.05 -19.46
N ALA A 87 -1.70 -0.39 -18.76
CA ALA A 87 -2.79 0.46 -18.26
C ALA A 87 -2.28 1.64 -17.41
N VAL A 88 -1.18 1.46 -16.66
CA VAL A 88 -0.63 2.51 -15.79
C VAL A 88 -0.12 3.73 -16.56
N PHE A 89 0.16 3.58 -17.85
CA PHE A 89 0.68 4.66 -18.70
C PHE A 89 -0.42 5.40 -19.48
N GLN A 90 -1.68 4.98 -19.38
CA GLN A 90 -2.78 5.56 -20.17
C GLN A 90 -3.11 7.00 -19.78
N ASN A 91 -2.90 7.38 -18.51
CA ASN A 91 -3.11 8.75 -18.05
C ASN A 91 -2.26 9.07 -16.80
N PHE A 92 -2.22 10.34 -16.43
CA PHE A 92 -1.40 10.83 -15.31
C PHE A 92 -1.84 10.29 -13.94
N GLU A 93 -3.13 10.10 -13.73
CA GLU A 93 -3.64 9.55 -12.46
C GLU A 93 -3.20 8.10 -12.27
N GLN A 94 -3.24 7.31 -13.34
CA GLN A 94 -2.79 5.92 -13.35
C GLN A 94 -1.28 5.78 -13.08
N LYS A 95 -0.49 6.77 -13.52
CA LYS A 95 0.94 6.84 -13.19
C LYS A 95 1.20 7.01 -11.69
N ILE A 96 0.31 7.69 -10.95
CA ILE A 96 0.48 7.89 -9.51
C ILE A 96 0.33 6.58 -8.74
N TYR A 97 -0.54 5.68 -9.19
CA TYR A 97 -0.69 4.35 -8.61
C TYR A 97 0.60 3.52 -8.70
N LEU A 98 1.50 3.78 -9.67
CA LEU A 98 2.82 3.14 -9.65
C LEU A 98 3.66 3.55 -8.43
N PHE A 99 3.53 4.80 -7.96
CA PHE A 99 4.23 5.25 -6.76
C PHE A 99 3.68 4.62 -5.49
N HIS A 100 2.41 4.21 -5.47
CA HIS A 100 1.85 3.35 -4.41
C HIS A 100 2.63 2.03 -4.32
N GLU A 101 2.91 1.39 -5.47
CA GLU A 101 3.73 0.18 -5.50
C GLU A 101 5.19 0.43 -5.10
N PHE A 102 5.74 1.61 -5.33
CA PHE A 102 7.08 1.97 -4.83
C PHE A 102 7.10 2.06 -3.31
N VAL A 103 6.00 2.51 -2.68
CA VAL A 103 5.87 2.46 -1.23
C VAL A 103 5.90 1.01 -0.73
N HIS A 104 5.19 0.09 -1.38
CA HIS A 104 5.25 -1.32 -1.00
C HIS A 104 6.63 -1.92 -1.21
N CYS A 105 7.34 -1.54 -2.28
CA CYS A 105 8.72 -1.97 -2.48
C CYS A 105 9.63 -1.49 -1.33
N TYR A 106 9.51 -0.22 -0.94
CA TYR A 106 10.24 0.35 0.19
C TYR A 106 9.91 -0.35 1.52
N VAL A 107 8.62 -0.52 1.83
CA VAL A 107 8.16 -1.19 3.05
C VAL A 107 8.69 -2.61 3.12
N TYR A 108 8.66 -3.35 2.01
CA TYR A 108 9.21 -4.70 1.95
C TYR A 108 10.71 -4.70 2.25
N GLU A 109 11.50 -3.90 1.53
CA GLU A 109 12.97 -3.94 1.70
C GLU A 109 13.45 -3.49 3.08
N GLN A 110 12.76 -2.52 3.71
CA GLN A 110 13.20 -1.92 4.97
C GLN A 110 12.54 -2.52 6.22
N TYR A 111 11.33 -3.10 6.10
CA TYR A 111 10.50 -3.49 7.24
C TYR A 111 9.89 -4.90 7.11
N THR A 112 10.59 -5.81 6.40
CA THR A 112 10.16 -7.23 6.29
C THR A 112 9.83 -7.90 7.63
N ASP A 113 10.54 -7.53 8.70
CA ASP A 113 10.39 -8.12 10.03
C ASP A 113 9.07 -7.73 10.72
N MET A 114 8.42 -6.63 10.33
CA MET A 114 7.14 -6.21 10.92
C MET A 114 6.05 -7.25 10.69
N GLY A 115 5.97 -7.80 9.48
CA GLY A 115 5.01 -8.87 9.17
C GLY A 115 5.28 -10.13 9.98
N ASP A 116 6.54 -10.45 10.28
CA ASP A 116 6.94 -11.64 11.07
C ASP A 116 6.54 -11.56 12.56
N ARG A 117 6.19 -10.36 13.03
CA ARG A 117 5.64 -10.10 14.36
C ARG A 117 4.16 -10.50 14.46
N LEU A 118 3.46 -10.67 13.34
CA LEU A 118 2.03 -10.96 13.30
C LEU A 118 1.73 -12.44 13.51
N GLU A 119 0.82 -12.74 14.42
CA GLU A 119 0.38 -14.12 14.68
C GLU A 119 -0.49 -14.68 13.54
N ILE A 120 -1.28 -13.84 12.89
CA ILE A 120 -2.05 -14.20 11.70
C ILE A 120 -1.13 -14.68 10.57
N LYS A 121 -0.04 -13.94 10.27
CA LYS A 121 0.92 -14.35 9.24
C LYS A 121 1.50 -15.72 9.55
N ARG A 122 1.95 -15.95 10.79
CA ARG A 122 2.48 -17.24 11.24
C ARG A 122 1.48 -18.38 11.06
N LYS A 123 0.21 -18.16 11.43
CA LYS A 123 -0.86 -19.17 11.24
C LYS A 123 -1.11 -19.46 9.76
N MET A 124 -1.16 -18.42 8.93
CA MET A 124 -1.43 -18.56 7.49
C MET A 124 -0.27 -19.28 6.79
N GLU A 125 0.97 -19.03 7.18
CA GLU A 125 2.15 -19.76 6.71
C GLU A 125 2.12 -21.24 7.09
N GLN A 126 1.69 -21.58 8.31
CA GLN A 126 1.56 -22.99 8.74
C GLN A 126 0.59 -23.78 7.86
N ILE A 127 -0.47 -23.14 7.37
CA ILE A 127 -1.43 -23.74 6.43
C ILE A 127 -1.09 -23.48 4.96
N LYS A 128 0.10 -22.89 4.67
CA LYS A 128 0.60 -22.54 3.34
C LYS A 128 -0.32 -21.61 2.54
N ARG A 129 -1.07 -20.74 3.24
CA ARG A 129 -1.95 -19.74 2.64
C ARG A 129 -1.18 -18.42 2.48
N VAL A 130 -0.49 -18.29 1.35
CA VAL A 130 0.36 -17.11 1.06
C VAL A 130 -0.44 -15.88 0.61
N THR A 131 -1.70 -16.05 0.23
CA THR A 131 -2.61 -15.00 -0.26
C THR A 131 -3.49 -14.38 0.81
N TRP A 132 -3.19 -14.63 2.10
CA TRP A 132 -4.05 -14.27 3.22
C TRP A 132 -4.36 -12.76 3.30
N GLU A 133 -3.44 -11.89 2.89
CA GLU A 133 -3.68 -10.44 2.86
C GLU A 133 -4.81 -10.03 1.89
N LEU A 134 -5.09 -10.87 0.89
CA LEU A 134 -6.10 -10.62 -0.14
C LEU A 134 -7.42 -11.35 0.12
N ASP A 135 -7.35 -12.56 0.69
CA ASP A 135 -8.46 -13.50 0.74
C ASP A 135 -8.92 -13.88 2.16
N TYR A 136 -8.36 -13.27 3.22
CA TYR A 136 -8.80 -13.52 4.59
C TYR A 136 -10.31 -13.22 4.77
N GLU A 137 -11.01 -14.14 5.43
CA GLU A 137 -12.47 -14.08 5.64
C GLU A 137 -12.82 -13.13 6.80
N PHE A 138 -12.59 -11.84 6.60
CA PHE A 138 -13.02 -10.82 7.55
C PHE A 138 -14.55 -10.67 7.55
N PRO A 139 -15.21 -10.42 8.71
CA PRO A 139 -16.67 -10.42 8.83
C PRO A 139 -17.32 -9.13 8.29
N TYR A 140 -17.18 -8.84 7.00
CA TYR A 140 -17.69 -7.61 6.37
C TYR A 140 -19.21 -7.44 6.45
N ASP A 141 -19.97 -8.54 6.51
CA ASP A 141 -21.44 -8.52 6.56
C ASP A 141 -22.00 -8.61 7.99
N ASN A 142 -21.15 -8.72 9.01
CA ASN A 142 -21.62 -8.74 10.39
C ASN A 142 -22.18 -7.37 10.79
N GLU A 143 -23.45 -7.30 11.16
CA GLU A 143 -24.14 -6.03 11.47
C GLU A 143 -23.41 -5.16 12.50
N MET A 144 -22.85 -5.78 13.54
CA MET A 144 -22.10 -5.05 14.57
C MET A 144 -20.80 -4.49 14.01
N VAL A 145 -20.05 -5.28 13.25
CA VAL A 145 -18.79 -4.85 12.63
C VAL A 145 -19.04 -3.72 11.63
N VAL A 146 -20.06 -3.84 10.77
CA VAL A 146 -20.48 -2.78 9.83
C VAL A 146 -20.79 -1.49 10.57
N GLN A 147 -21.55 -1.57 11.67
CA GLN A 147 -21.89 -0.40 12.48
C GLN A 147 -20.64 0.24 13.09
N ARG A 148 -19.69 -0.56 13.58
CA ARG A 148 -18.43 -0.07 14.17
C ARG A 148 -17.53 0.59 13.13
N ILE A 149 -17.36 -0.01 11.95
CA ILE A 149 -16.60 0.59 10.84
C ILE A 149 -17.25 1.90 10.38
N THR A 150 -18.58 1.94 10.23
CA THR A 150 -19.30 3.17 9.87
C THR A 150 -19.08 4.27 10.91
N SER A 151 -19.08 3.92 12.19
CA SER A 151 -18.82 4.86 13.29
C SER A 151 -17.38 5.38 13.25
N LEU A 152 -16.40 4.51 12.97
CA LEU A 152 -15.00 4.90 12.80
C LEU A 152 -14.82 5.87 11.63
N LEU A 153 -15.37 5.56 10.45
CA LEU A 153 -15.32 6.46 9.29
C LEU A 153 -15.95 7.83 9.57
N SER A 154 -17.07 7.85 10.31
CA SER A 154 -17.69 9.11 10.76
C SER A 154 -16.78 9.90 11.71
N ALA A 155 -16.07 9.22 12.62
CA ALA A 155 -15.12 9.86 13.53
C ALA A 155 -13.88 10.38 12.78
N LEU A 156 -13.37 9.63 11.80
CA LEU A 156 -12.25 10.07 10.96
C LEU A 156 -12.60 11.36 10.19
N LYS A 157 -13.83 11.44 9.65
CA LYS A 157 -14.35 12.65 8.99
C LYS A 157 -14.45 13.87 9.92
N SER A 158 -14.61 13.67 11.23
CA SER A 158 -14.64 14.78 12.21
C SER A 158 -13.24 15.32 12.54
N LYS A 159 -12.18 14.57 12.22
CA LYS A 159 -10.77 14.86 12.54
C LYS A 159 -10.50 15.02 14.05
N ASP A 160 -11.41 14.54 14.90
CA ASP A 160 -11.24 14.52 16.35
C ASP A 160 -10.58 13.20 16.76
N LEU A 161 -9.29 13.28 17.07
CA LEU A 161 -8.49 12.11 17.39
C LEU A 161 -8.99 11.37 18.65
N LEU A 162 -9.63 12.05 19.60
CA LEU A 162 -10.21 11.39 20.77
C LEU A 162 -11.41 10.52 20.35
N GLN A 163 -12.30 11.07 19.53
CA GLN A 163 -13.44 10.31 19.00
C GLN A 163 -12.98 9.14 18.13
N VAL A 164 -11.92 9.33 17.32
CA VAL A 164 -11.33 8.24 16.53
C VAL A 164 -10.79 7.15 17.44
N LYS A 165 -10.05 7.48 18.51
CA LYS A 165 -9.53 6.50 19.48
C LYS A 165 -10.66 5.71 20.14
N GLU A 166 -11.72 6.39 20.59
CA GLU A 166 -12.90 5.73 21.18
C GLU A 166 -13.62 4.80 20.19
N ALA A 167 -13.78 5.24 18.93
CA ALA A 167 -14.40 4.44 17.88
C ALA A 167 -13.55 3.20 17.53
N ARG A 168 -12.21 3.35 17.49
CA ARG A 168 -11.27 2.24 17.26
C ARG A 168 -11.35 1.21 18.38
N VAL A 169 -11.30 1.63 19.65
CA VAL A 169 -11.47 0.70 20.79
C VAL A 169 -12.78 -0.07 20.66
N ALA A 170 -13.89 0.62 20.39
CA ALA A 170 -15.18 -0.02 20.24
C ALA A 170 -15.26 -0.99 19.04
N LEU A 171 -14.53 -0.72 17.96
CA LEU A 171 -14.38 -1.63 16.82
C LEU A 171 -13.59 -2.87 17.22
N PHE A 172 -12.40 -2.71 17.80
CA PHE A 172 -11.54 -3.84 18.16
C PHE A 172 -12.16 -4.75 19.23
N SER A 173 -12.90 -4.20 20.19
CA SER A 173 -13.68 -5.01 21.15
C SER A 173 -14.78 -5.87 20.51
N SER A 174 -15.14 -5.60 19.24
CA SER A 174 -16.12 -6.41 18.48
C SER A 174 -15.48 -7.45 17.56
N LEU A 175 -14.15 -7.44 17.44
CA LEU A 175 -13.38 -8.33 16.58
C LEU A 175 -12.68 -9.41 17.41
N SER A 176 -12.35 -10.53 16.80
CA SER A 176 -11.35 -11.44 17.38
C SER A 176 -9.96 -10.80 17.33
N GLU A 177 -9.03 -11.29 18.14
CA GLU A 177 -7.65 -10.82 18.14
C GLU A 177 -7.01 -10.89 16.75
N GLU A 178 -7.25 -11.99 16.04
CA GLU A 178 -6.75 -12.22 14.68
C GLU A 178 -7.37 -11.27 13.65
N GLN A 179 -8.68 -11.00 13.76
CA GLN A 179 -9.36 -10.02 12.89
C GLN A 179 -8.87 -8.59 13.14
N GLY A 180 -8.63 -8.24 14.40
CA GLY A 180 -8.05 -6.95 14.77
C GLY A 180 -6.61 -6.79 14.28
N GLU A 181 -5.81 -7.85 14.36
CA GLU A 181 -4.45 -7.87 13.83
C GLU A 181 -4.43 -7.72 12.30
N TYR A 182 -5.30 -8.44 11.60
CA TYR A 182 -5.51 -8.29 10.14
C TYR A 182 -5.90 -6.86 9.76
N PHE A 183 -6.85 -6.26 10.48
CA PHE A 183 -7.29 -4.88 10.24
C PHE A 183 -6.14 -3.88 10.39
N ASN A 184 -5.40 -3.93 11.51
CA ASN A 184 -4.27 -3.03 11.75
C ASN A 184 -3.12 -3.25 10.76
N TRP A 185 -2.87 -4.49 10.34
CA TRP A 185 -1.87 -4.77 9.32
C TRP A 185 -2.19 -4.05 8.01
N LEU A 186 -3.44 -4.13 7.54
CA LEU A 186 -3.85 -3.46 6.30
C LEU A 186 -3.94 -1.93 6.47
N GLU A 187 -4.32 -1.43 7.65
CA GLU A 187 -4.21 0.01 7.92
C GLU A 187 -2.78 0.52 7.85
N TRP A 188 -1.83 -0.25 8.40
CA TRP A 188 -0.42 0.15 8.41
C TRP A 188 0.24 -0.02 7.04
N ASN A 189 0.05 -1.14 6.35
CA ASN A 189 0.72 -1.41 5.08
C ASN A 189 0.02 -0.67 3.92
N GLU A 190 -1.24 -1.02 3.63
CA GLU A 190 -2.00 -0.47 2.50
C GLU A 190 -2.49 0.95 2.78
N GLY A 191 -2.87 1.23 4.04
CA GLY A 191 -3.24 2.58 4.44
C GLY A 191 -2.07 3.56 4.39
N TYR A 192 -0.84 3.14 4.70
CA TYR A 192 0.34 4.02 4.55
C TYR A 192 0.68 4.29 3.09
N ALA A 193 0.60 3.28 2.22
CA ALA A 193 0.77 3.45 0.79
C ALA A 193 -0.29 4.42 0.22
N ARG A 194 -1.56 4.24 0.59
CA ARG A 194 -2.64 5.18 0.21
C ARG A 194 -2.45 6.58 0.81
N TYR A 195 -1.95 6.68 2.03
CA TYR A 195 -1.67 7.97 2.66
C TYR A 195 -0.65 8.78 1.83
N LEU A 196 0.44 8.14 1.40
CA LEU A 196 1.42 8.79 0.54
C LEU A 196 0.88 9.04 -0.88
N GLU A 197 0.11 8.10 -1.43
CA GLU A 197 -0.63 8.31 -2.69
C GLU A 197 -1.46 9.59 -2.62
N ASN A 198 -2.26 9.76 -1.55
CA ASN A 198 -3.09 10.94 -1.36
C ASN A 198 -2.25 12.23 -1.25
N ARG A 199 -1.08 12.21 -0.60
CA ARG A 199 -0.15 13.36 -0.59
C ARG A 199 0.39 13.69 -1.99
N ILE A 200 0.65 12.69 -2.82
CA ILE A 200 1.05 12.88 -4.22
C ILE A 200 -0.12 13.50 -5.00
N ARG A 201 -1.34 12.97 -4.82
CA ARG A 201 -2.57 13.48 -5.45
C ARG A 201 -2.82 14.93 -5.07
N GLU A 202 -2.68 15.31 -3.80
CA GLU A 202 -2.76 16.70 -3.34
C GLU A 202 -1.72 17.60 -4.03
N LYS A 203 -0.45 17.16 -4.10
CA LYS A 203 0.63 17.93 -4.75
C LYS A 203 0.29 18.28 -6.20
N PHE A 204 -0.39 17.38 -6.92
CA PHE A 204 -0.77 17.58 -8.31
C PHE A 204 -2.21 18.05 -8.53
N GLY A 205 -2.92 18.40 -7.45
CA GLY A 205 -4.29 18.93 -7.53
C GLY A 205 -5.33 17.91 -8.01
N LEU A 206 -5.10 16.62 -7.76
CA LEU A 206 -6.04 15.55 -8.06
C LEU A 206 -6.99 15.31 -6.87
N GLU A 207 -8.14 14.71 -7.14
CA GLU A 207 -9.07 14.28 -6.10
C GLU A 207 -8.44 13.20 -5.23
N ILE A 208 -8.65 13.27 -3.92
CA ILE A 208 -8.16 12.29 -2.95
C ILE A 208 -8.84 10.93 -3.15
N ASN A 209 -8.08 9.86 -3.02
CA ASN A 209 -8.60 8.50 -3.11
C ASN A 209 -9.31 8.12 -1.80
N HIS A 210 -10.64 8.11 -1.85
CA HIS A 210 -11.53 7.72 -0.76
C HIS A 210 -12.21 6.35 -0.99
N MET A 211 -11.66 5.51 -1.87
CA MET A 211 -12.29 4.25 -2.26
C MET A 211 -12.43 3.29 -1.08
N GLY A 212 -13.65 2.83 -0.81
CA GLY A 212 -13.95 1.90 0.30
C GLY A 212 -14.56 2.56 1.53
N ASP A 213 -14.85 3.88 1.49
CA ASP A 213 -15.49 4.63 2.59
C ASP A 213 -17.01 4.37 2.74
N THR A 214 -17.59 3.51 1.91
CA THR A 214 -19.03 3.22 1.85
C THR A 214 -19.30 1.72 1.78
N ALA A 215 -20.39 1.30 2.42
CA ALA A 215 -20.85 -0.09 2.40
C ALA A 215 -21.51 -0.45 1.04
N PRO A 216 -21.52 -1.74 0.63
CA PRO A 216 -20.99 -2.91 1.34
C PRO A 216 -19.46 -2.88 1.42
N PHE A 217 -18.93 -3.16 2.61
CA PHE A 217 -17.49 -3.08 2.84
C PHE A 217 -16.75 -4.28 2.26
N ASN A 218 -15.51 -4.02 1.87
CA ASN A 218 -14.50 -5.02 1.53
C ASN A 218 -13.15 -4.50 2.06
N ARG A 219 -12.03 -5.17 1.74
CA ARG A 219 -10.71 -4.80 2.25
C ARG A 219 -10.31 -3.33 2.03
N LEU A 220 -10.83 -2.67 1.00
CA LEU A 220 -10.53 -1.27 0.70
C LEU A 220 -10.92 -0.32 1.85
N VAL A 221 -11.84 -0.72 2.72
CA VAL A 221 -12.20 0.08 3.91
C VAL A 221 -11.03 0.22 4.88
N PHE A 222 -10.13 -0.77 4.96
CA PHE A 222 -8.96 -0.70 5.82
C PHE A 222 -7.93 0.29 5.28
N TYR A 223 -7.84 0.39 3.95
CA TYR A 223 -6.90 1.29 3.29
C TYR A 223 -7.36 2.74 3.50
N GLU A 224 -8.66 2.97 3.43
CA GLU A 224 -9.28 4.25 3.75
C GLU A 224 -9.11 4.61 5.23
N CYS A 225 -9.52 3.73 6.14
CA CYS A 225 -9.39 3.96 7.58
C CYS A 225 -7.92 4.22 7.95
N GLY A 226 -7.00 3.43 7.41
CA GLY A 226 -5.58 3.57 7.63
C GLY A 226 -5.03 4.90 7.12
N SER A 227 -5.33 5.26 5.87
CA SER A 227 -4.87 6.52 5.27
C SER A 227 -5.30 7.75 6.07
N GLU A 228 -6.59 7.82 6.42
CA GLU A 228 -7.13 8.93 7.20
C GLU A 228 -6.60 8.93 8.65
N TYR A 229 -6.45 7.76 9.27
CA TYR A 229 -5.93 7.67 10.62
C TYR A 229 -4.45 8.07 10.69
N ILE A 230 -3.63 7.54 9.78
CA ILE A 230 -2.21 7.90 9.64
C ILE A 230 -2.06 9.41 9.42
N ASN A 231 -2.90 10.00 8.57
CA ASN A 231 -2.89 11.45 8.36
C ASN A 231 -3.11 12.23 9.67
N LEU A 232 -4.08 11.83 10.50
CA LEU A 232 -4.31 12.44 11.82
C LEU A 232 -3.13 12.22 12.78
N LEU A 233 -2.57 11.01 12.81
CA LEU A 233 -1.41 10.68 13.64
C LEU A 233 -0.18 11.50 13.27
N VAL A 234 0.14 11.62 11.98
CA VAL A 234 1.27 12.42 11.49
C VAL A 234 1.07 13.91 11.78
N ASN A 235 -0.16 14.41 11.73
CA ASN A 235 -0.45 15.80 12.11
C ASN A 235 -0.23 16.06 13.60
N GLU A 236 -0.44 15.06 14.47
CA GLU A 236 -0.15 15.15 15.92
C GLU A 236 1.35 14.94 16.22
N GLN A 237 1.98 13.97 15.55
CA GLN A 237 3.37 13.57 15.72
C GLN A 237 4.04 13.38 14.34
N PRO A 238 4.69 14.43 13.80
CA PRO A 238 5.26 14.42 12.45
C PRO A 238 6.29 13.33 12.16
N ASP A 239 7.01 12.86 13.18
CA ASP A 239 8.04 11.81 13.01
C ASP A 239 7.46 10.48 12.48
N LEU A 240 6.16 10.23 12.74
CA LEU A 240 5.42 9.06 12.24
C LEU A 240 5.30 9.04 10.71
N HIS A 241 5.60 10.16 10.04
CA HIS A 241 5.61 10.23 8.58
C HIS A 241 6.67 9.30 7.96
N THR A 242 7.82 9.18 8.63
CA THR A 242 9.00 8.46 8.15
C THR A 242 9.40 7.27 9.02
N ASP A 243 9.01 7.25 10.29
CA ASP A 243 9.31 6.16 11.22
C ASP A 243 8.18 5.11 11.19
N LEU A 244 8.29 4.13 10.28
CA LEU A 244 7.25 3.12 10.09
C LEU A 244 7.15 2.11 11.22
N GLU A 245 8.25 1.84 11.93
CA GLU A 245 8.20 0.99 13.13
C GLU A 245 7.41 1.68 14.24
N GLN A 246 7.69 2.96 14.50
CA GLN A 246 6.92 3.72 15.48
C GLN A 246 5.45 3.88 15.05
N LEU A 247 5.19 4.06 13.76
CA LEU A 247 3.83 4.09 13.23
C LEU A 247 3.10 2.75 13.43
N PHE A 248 3.80 1.63 13.22
CA PHE A 248 3.26 0.29 13.43
C PHE A 248 2.83 0.07 14.88
N GLU A 249 3.68 0.42 15.84
CA GLU A 249 3.36 0.33 17.27
C GLU A 249 2.19 1.27 17.64
N ARG A 250 2.17 2.47 17.07
CA ARG A 250 1.15 3.47 17.35
C ARG A 250 -0.25 3.05 16.88
N ILE A 251 -0.38 2.54 15.66
CA ILE A 251 -1.67 2.12 15.07
C ILE A 251 -2.32 1.00 15.88
N GLN A 252 -1.51 0.16 16.52
CA GLN A 252 -1.98 -0.98 17.29
C GLN A 252 -2.50 -0.63 18.69
N THR A 253 -2.23 0.58 19.18
CA THR A 253 -2.49 0.95 20.58
C THR A 253 -3.94 0.70 21.00
N GLU A 254 -4.91 1.13 20.19
CA GLU A 254 -6.33 0.98 20.53
C GLU A 254 -6.82 -0.49 20.46
N ARG A 255 -6.17 -1.34 19.64
CA ARG A 255 -6.46 -2.78 19.60
C ARG A 255 -6.06 -3.49 20.88
N VAL A 256 -4.95 -3.08 21.50
CA VAL A 256 -4.47 -3.68 22.76
C VAL A 256 -5.34 -3.25 23.96
N GLN A 257 -6.05 -2.13 23.85
CA GLN A 257 -6.90 -1.59 24.91
C GLN A 257 -8.35 -2.09 24.88
N GLY A 258 -8.85 -2.42 23.68
CA GLY A 258 -10.22 -2.90 23.45
C GLY A 258 -10.35 -4.42 23.52
#